data_AF-A0A9C9EM03-F1
#
_entry.id   AF-A0A9C9EM03-F1
#
_cell.length_a   1.000
_cell.length_b   1.000
_cell.length_c   1.000
_cell.angle_alpha   90.00
_cell.angle_beta   90.00
_cell.angle_gamma   90.00
#
_symmetry.space_group_name_H-M   'P 1'
#
loop_
_entity.id
_entity.type
_entity.pdbx_description
1 polymer ?
#
loop_
_entity_poly.entity_id
_entity_poly.type
_entity_poly.pdbx_seq_one_letter_code
_entity_poly.pdbx_strand_id
1 'polypeptide(L)'
;MIMKTLWKRNWKYLLLLLISLGLGFLIISQMVYQKRTSSHNCRFWGIIFSTSEDRPDTIIRVHLDSLQKLGNNNPDGWGIAYFRTPDTETLLPIVVRAEPSAPTDPRYNLAVEDVIHYVEKSCIAHVRSGTSGPTSGIPNPHPFLRMGVCRNIKILFAHNGTLPTQILLELINQINPSYLRLNPPDYAPDYLDSDLYAIFIIEIIDTYLNNTIEECIKTAITKLDSALSANASSGQFNFVMSDGSTLWAVRFSKNPAEGFSLYYYPGKINSNFWVAASEPLDSSTLNWVVVPESMLVVLNPGNAPELMPLFEPAVLPTMNQGIHYIVPNPFADRTSIGYHLQNNGSISELRIYDINGRLIRTLYKSAGTNFDTIIWDGRDRHGRKVPPGLYFPYLKVGDATYTMKAVIVR
;
A
#
# COMPACT_ATOMS: atom_id res chain seq x y z
N MET A 1 3.41 51.50 -9.85
CA MET A 1 2.37 51.41 -8.79
C MET A 1 1.26 50.38 -9.07
N ILE A 2 1.40 49.49 -10.06
CA ILE A 2 0.33 48.54 -10.48
C ILE A 2 0.62 47.07 -10.06
N MET A 3 1.87 46.71 -9.75
CA MET A 3 2.23 45.34 -9.31
C MET A 3 1.94 45.04 -7.83
N LYS A 4 1.82 46.05 -6.94
CA LYS A 4 1.53 45.82 -5.51
C LYS A 4 0.05 45.54 -5.22
N THR A 5 -0.85 45.84 -6.16
CA THR A 5 -2.30 45.72 -5.99
C THR A 5 -2.86 44.37 -6.45
N LEU A 6 -2.19 43.68 -7.38
CA LEU A 6 -2.57 42.35 -7.85
C LEU A 6 -2.23 41.23 -6.86
N TRP A 7 -1.15 41.39 -6.08
CA TRP A 7 -0.71 40.38 -5.11
C TRP A 7 -1.62 40.31 -3.86
N LYS A 8 -2.16 41.46 -3.42
CA LYS A 8 -3.11 41.52 -2.29
C LYS A 8 -4.50 40.94 -2.60
N ARG A 9 -4.87 40.82 -3.88
CA ARG A 9 -6.20 40.37 -4.30
C ARG A 9 -6.29 38.85 -4.49
N ASN A 10 -5.17 38.18 -4.78
CA ASN A 10 -5.14 36.73 -5.03
C ASN A 10 -4.91 35.86 -3.78
N TRP A 11 -4.31 36.40 -2.70
CA TRP A 11 -4.13 35.63 -1.46
C TRP A 11 -5.45 35.19 -0.83
N LYS A 12 -6.48 36.04 -0.87
CA LYS A 12 -7.80 35.70 -0.33
C LYS A 12 -8.46 34.54 -1.07
N TYR A 13 -8.28 34.46 -2.39
CA TYR A 13 -8.76 33.31 -3.19
C TYR A 13 -7.95 32.05 -2.94
N LEU A 14 -6.62 32.17 -2.79
CA LEU A 14 -5.75 31.03 -2.45
C LEU A 14 -6.08 30.47 -1.05
N LEU A 15 -6.33 31.37 -0.08
CA LEU A 15 -6.73 31.02 1.29
C LEU A 15 -8.13 30.39 1.31
N LEU A 16 -9.09 30.93 0.56
CA LEU A 16 -10.42 30.33 0.40
C LEU A 16 -10.37 28.97 -0.29
N LEU A 17 -9.47 28.77 -1.27
CA LEU A 17 -9.29 27.49 -1.95
C LEU A 17 -8.67 26.45 -1.00
N LEU A 18 -7.66 26.84 -0.22
CA LEU A 18 -7.03 25.99 0.82
C LEU A 18 -8.00 25.66 1.96
N ILE A 19 -8.84 26.61 2.37
CA ILE A 19 -9.91 26.39 3.35
C ILE A 19 -10.98 25.47 2.75
N SER A 20 -11.37 25.61 1.49
CA SER A 20 -12.35 24.72 0.84
C SER A 20 -11.81 23.31 0.57
N LEU A 21 -10.51 23.17 0.27
CA LEU A 21 -9.84 21.88 0.14
C LEU A 21 -9.68 21.21 1.51
N GLY A 22 -9.36 21.98 2.55
CA GLY A 22 -9.27 21.50 3.94
C GLY A 22 -10.63 21.11 4.52
N LEU A 23 -11.68 21.90 4.29
CA LEU A 23 -13.07 21.56 4.66
C LEU A 23 -13.61 20.40 3.83
N GLY A 24 -13.28 20.32 2.54
CA GLY A 24 -13.60 19.17 1.70
C GLY A 24 -12.96 17.89 2.23
N PHE A 25 -11.70 17.96 2.66
CA PHE A 25 -10.99 16.83 3.28
C PHE A 25 -11.59 16.43 4.65
N LEU A 26 -11.98 17.42 5.47
CA LEU A 26 -12.65 17.21 6.77
C LEU A 26 -14.08 16.65 6.63
N ILE A 27 -14.82 17.08 5.62
CA ILE A 27 -16.17 16.57 5.33
C ILE A 27 -16.08 15.16 4.73
N ILE A 28 -15.09 14.88 3.88
CA ILE A 28 -14.83 13.52 3.38
C ILE A 28 -14.36 12.62 4.54
N SER A 29 -13.51 13.09 5.45
CA SER A 29 -13.08 12.31 6.61
C SER A 29 -14.24 12.05 7.58
N GLN A 30 -15.16 13.01 7.76
CA GLN A 30 -16.37 12.83 8.59
C GLN A 30 -17.46 11.98 7.89
N MET A 31 -17.58 12.04 6.56
CA MET A 31 -18.48 11.15 5.80
C MET A 31 -17.96 9.72 5.71
N VAL A 32 -16.64 9.51 5.73
CA VAL A 32 -16.03 8.17 5.91
C VAL A 32 -16.20 7.67 7.35
N TYR A 33 -16.30 8.57 8.33
CA TYR A 33 -16.52 8.24 9.75
C TYR A 33 -17.96 7.80 10.06
N GLN A 34 -18.95 8.28 9.30
CA GLN A 34 -20.34 7.89 9.50
C GLN A 34 -20.80 6.85 8.47
N LYS A 35 -20.92 5.61 8.97
CA LYS A 35 -21.59 4.44 8.37
C LYS A 35 -20.71 3.46 7.59
N ARG A 36 -19.83 2.77 8.31
CA ARG A 36 -19.49 1.37 8.01
C ARG A 36 -19.73 0.50 9.25
N THR A 37 -20.99 0.13 9.45
CA THR A 37 -21.33 -1.07 10.20
C THR A 37 -21.04 -2.28 9.29
N SER A 38 -19.77 -2.62 9.08
CA SER A 38 -19.43 -3.96 8.62
C SER A 38 -19.46 -4.84 9.87
N SER A 39 -20.31 -5.86 9.87
CA SER A 39 -20.66 -6.64 11.06
C SER A 39 -19.53 -7.49 11.64
N HIS A 40 -18.32 -7.49 11.04
CA HIS A 40 -17.23 -8.38 11.43
C HIS A 40 -15.84 -7.80 11.16
N ASN A 41 -15.30 -7.02 12.11
CA ASN A 41 -13.94 -6.50 12.01
C ASN A 41 -13.23 -6.73 13.34
N CYS A 42 -12.30 -7.67 13.36
CA CYS A 42 -11.34 -7.80 14.46
C CYS A 42 -10.61 -6.48 14.73
N ARG A 43 -10.14 -6.29 15.97
CA ARG A 43 -9.33 -5.13 16.34
C ARG A 43 -7.97 -5.59 16.83
N PHE A 44 -6.92 -5.05 16.21
CA PHE A 44 -5.56 -5.25 16.68
C PHE A 44 -4.89 -3.93 17.02
N TRP A 45 -3.85 -4.07 17.83
CA TRP A 45 -2.91 -3.05 18.25
C TRP A 45 -1.52 -3.70 18.34
N GLY A 46 -0.49 -3.02 17.84
CA GLY A 46 0.90 -3.41 18.06
C GLY A 46 1.73 -2.19 18.42
N ILE A 47 2.74 -2.39 19.28
CA ILE A 47 3.69 -1.36 19.70
C ILE A 47 5.12 -1.89 19.58
N ILE A 48 6.04 -1.00 19.24
CA ILE A 48 7.50 -1.22 19.28
C ILE A 48 8.16 -0.02 19.94
N PHE A 49 9.20 -0.24 20.74
CA PHE A 49 9.99 0.80 21.42
C PHE A 49 11.45 0.33 21.60
N SER A 50 12.37 1.28 21.80
CA SER A 50 13.82 1.04 21.76
C SER A 50 14.35 0.23 22.95
N THR A 51 13.98 0.63 24.16
CA THR A 51 14.48 0.06 25.42
C THR A 51 13.39 0.06 26.49
N SER A 52 13.55 -0.73 27.55
CA SER A 52 12.62 -0.68 28.69
C SER A 52 12.59 0.69 29.39
N GLU A 53 13.64 1.50 29.31
CA GLU A 53 13.64 2.89 29.80
C GLU A 53 12.77 3.82 28.94
N ASP A 54 12.69 3.56 27.63
CA ASP A 54 11.84 4.28 26.68
C ASP A 54 10.41 3.73 26.62
N ARG A 55 10.07 2.74 27.46
CA ARG A 55 8.78 2.06 27.40
C ARG A 55 7.64 3.05 27.72
N PRO A 56 6.68 3.23 26.79
CA PRO A 56 5.63 4.23 26.98
C PRO A 56 4.46 3.66 27.80
N ASP A 57 4.68 3.37 29.09
CA ASP A 57 3.74 2.66 29.98
C ASP A 57 2.32 3.24 29.98
N THR A 58 2.21 4.57 30.00
CA THR A 58 0.90 5.25 29.95
C THR A 58 0.18 5.00 28.63
N ILE A 59 0.91 4.99 27.51
CA ILE A 59 0.35 4.73 26.18
C ILE A 59 -0.08 3.28 26.07
N ILE A 60 0.77 2.34 26.52
CA ILE A 60 0.45 0.90 26.54
C ILE A 60 -0.85 0.67 27.32
N ARG A 61 -0.95 1.22 28.54
CA ARG A 61 -2.14 1.06 29.38
C ARG A 61 -3.38 1.65 28.75
N VAL A 62 -3.34 2.92 28.32
CA VAL A 62 -4.50 3.59 27.70
C VAL A 62 -4.98 2.86 26.45
N HIS A 63 -4.06 2.38 25.62
CA HIS A 63 -4.41 1.66 24.40
C HIS A 63 -5.00 0.28 24.69
N LEU A 64 -4.42 -0.48 25.63
CA LEU A 64 -4.95 -1.78 26.01
C LEU A 64 -6.31 -1.66 26.73
N ASP A 65 -6.52 -0.68 27.59
CA ASP A 65 -7.83 -0.40 28.20
C ASP A 65 -8.90 -0.06 27.14
N SER A 66 -8.49 0.66 26.10
CA SER A 66 -9.39 0.99 24.98
C SER A 66 -9.68 -0.23 24.11
N LEU A 67 -8.67 -1.05 23.83
CA LEU A 67 -8.83 -2.32 23.12
C LEU A 67 -9.73 -3.30 23.88
N GLN A 68 -9.62 -3.34 25.22
CA GLN A 68 -10.53 -4.10 26.07
C GLN A 68 -11.99 -3.71 25.80
N LYS A 69 -12.30 -2.41 25.84
CA LYS A 69 -13.66 -1.90 25.59
C LYS A 69 -14.19 -2.28 24.20
N LEU A 70 -13.32 -2.35 23.19
CA LEU A 70 -13.68 -2.81 21.84
C LEU A 70 -14.11 -4.28 21.81
N GLY A 71 -13.71 -5.07 22.81
CA GLY A 71 -14.19 -6.44 23.03
C GLY A 71 -15.71 -6.56 23.21
N ASN A 72 -16.42 -5.49 23.59
CA ASN A 72 -17.89 -5.50 23.61
C ASN A 72 -18.51 -5.77 22.22
N ASN A 73 -17.82 -5.31 21.16
CA ASN A 73 -18.21 -5.54 19.77
C ASN A 73 -17.37 -6.63 19.09
N ASN A 74 -16.43 -7.22 19.84
CA ASN A 74 -15.50 -8.27 19.42
C ASN A 74 -15.48 -9.36 20.50
N PRO A 75 -16.58 -10.12 20.65
CA PRO A 75 -16.80 -10.95 21.82
C PRO A 75 -16.07 -12.30 21.77
N ASP A 76 -15.47 -12.66 20.65
CA ASP A 76 -14.96 -14.02 20.37
C ASP A 76 -13.51 -14.21 20.85
N GLY A 77 -13.19 -13.60 22.00
CA GLY A 77 -11.92 -13.73 22.70
C GLY A 77 -10.95 -12.55 22.55
N TRP A 78 -9.92 -12.59 23.39
CA TRP A 78 -8.77 -11.68 23.35
C TRP A 78 -7.42 -12.40 23.40
N GLY A 79 -6.38 -11.74 22.88
CA GLY A 79 -5.02 -12.25 22.91
C GLY A 79 -3.99 -11.12 22.99
N ILE A 80 -2.91 -11.38 23.72
CA ILE A 80 -1.78 -10.48 23.92
C ILE A 80 -0.51 -11.30 23.76
N ALA A 81 0.35 -10.89 22.85
CA ALA A 81 1.68 -11.46 22.69
C ALA A 81 2.74 -10.36 22.81
N TYR A 82 3.85 -10.66 23.45
CA TYR A 82 4.91 -9.69 23.70
C TYR A 82 6.24 -10.38 23.89
N PHE A 83 7.32 -9.64 23.72
CA PHE A 83 8.64 -10.14 24.06
C PHE A 83 9.01 -9.72 25.48
N ARG A 84 9.77 -10.55 26.18
CA ARG A 84 10.38 -10.24 27.48
C ARG A 84 11.80 -10.77 27.54
N THR A 85 12.65 -10.16 28.36
CA THR A 85 14.00 -10.66 28.65
C THR A 85 14.09 -11.09 30.12
N PRO A 86 13.91 -12.39 30.44
CA PRO A 86 14.02 -12.86 31.83
C PRO A 86 15.46 -12.77 32.37
N ASP A 87 16.45 -12.68 31.48
CA ASP A 87 17.85 -12.40 31.74
C ASP A 87 18.36 -11.32 30.75
N THR A 88 19.62 -10.93 30.83
CA THR A 88 20.18 -9.83 30.00
C THR A 88 20.38 -10.19 28.52
N GLU A 89 20.19 -11.44 28.10
CA GLU A 89 20.64 -11.92 26.78
C GLU A 89 19.52 -12.50 25.91
N THR A 90 18.46 -13.04 26.52
CA THR A 90 17.46 -13.83 25.78
C THR A 90 16.13 -13.11 25.64
N LEU A 91 15.78 -12.72 24.41
CA LEU A 91 14.44 -12.22 24.09
C LEU A 91 13.47 -13.39 23.84
N LEU A 92 12.51 -13.58 24.74
CA LEU A 92 11.51 -14.66 24.68
C LEU A 92 10.12 -14.11 24.34
N PRO A 93 9.44 -14.68 23.33
CA PRO A 93 8.05 -14.36 23.07
C PRO A 93 7.13 -15.05 24.09
N ILE A 94 6.16 -14.31 24.60
CA ILE A 94 5.06 -14.78 25.44
C ILE A 94 3.77 -14.55 24.69
N VAL A 95 2.85 -15.52 24.76
CA VAL A 95 1.53 -15.44 24.15
C VAL A 95 0.50 -15.83 25.21
N VAL A 96 -0.45 -14.95 25.47
CA VAL A 96 -1.58 -15.17 26.38
C VAL A 96 -2.86 -14.94 25.60
N ARG A 97 -3.80 -15.90 25.66
CA ARG A 97 -5.06 -15.85 24.92
C ARG A 97 -6.19 -16.42 25.77
N ALA A 98 -7.41 -15.97 25.53
CA ALA A 98 -8.60 -16.60 26.10
C ALA A 98 -9.83 -16.43 25.20
N GLU A 99 -10.78 -17.37 25.34
CA GLU A 99 -12.06 -17.37 24.63
C GLU A 99 -13.06 -16.31 25.12
N PRO A 100 -13.26 -16.06 26.44
CA PRO A 100 -14.21 -15.05 26.87
C PRO A 100 -13.80 -13.67 26.37
N SER A 101 -14.77 -12.79 26.11
CA SER A 101 -14.51 -11.42 25.66
C SER A 101 -13.65 -10.64 26.65
N ALA A 102 -12.81 -9.73 26.14
CA ALA A 102 -11.88 -8.93 26.93
C ALA A 102 -12.50 -8.17 28.13
N PRO A 103 -13.70 -7.54 28.03
CA PRO A 103 -14.33 -6.84 29.14
C PRO A 103 -14.83 -7.76 30.26
N THR A 104 -15.09 -9.03 29.96
CA THR A 104 -15.69 -9.98 30.91
C THR A 104 -14.68 -10.93 31.54
N ASP A 105 -13.46 -11.00 30.99
CA ASP A 105 -12.41 -11.87 31.46
C ASP A 105 -11.40 -11.14 32.38
N PRO A 106 -11.34 -11.45 33.69
CA PRO A 106 -10.38 -10.82 34.58
C PRO A 106 -8.92 -11.14 34.22
N ARG A 107 -8.65 -12.22 33.47
CA ARG A 107 -7.31 -12.57 33.00
C ARG A 107 -6.76 -11.56 31.99
N TYR A 108 -7.63 -10.81 31.31
CA TYR A 108 -7.19 -9.73 30.42
C TYR A 108 -6.39 -8.68 31.21
N ASN A 109 -6.93 -8.22 32.34
CA ASN A 109 -6.27 -7.22 33.18
C ASN A 109 -4.95 -7.75 33.74
N LEU A 110 -4.89 -9.03 34.13
CA LEU A 110 -3.64 -9.65 34.58
C LEU A 110 -2.59 -9.68 33.45
N ALA A 111 -3.00 -10.00 32.22
CA ALA A 111 -2.09 -9.97 31.07
C ALA A 111 -1.62 -8.55 30.73
N VAL A 112 -2.48 -7.53 30.89
CA VAL A 112 -2.08 -6.11 30.74
C VAL A 112 -1.06 -5.73 31.82
N GLU A 113 -1.26 -6.13 33.07
CA GLU A 113 -0.27 -5.91 34.12
C GLU A 113 1.06 -6.60 33.79
N ASP A 114 1.04 -7.85 33.31
CA ASP A 114 2.27 -8.55 32.90
C ASP A 114 2.99 -7.82 31.75
N VAL A 115 2.27 -7.29 30.77
CA VAL A 115 2.86 -6.45 29.72
C VAL A 115 3.51 -5.22 30.34
N ILE A 116 2.78 -4.46 31.16
CA ILE A 116 3.30 -3.23 31.79
C ILE A 116 4.54 -3.50 32.65
N HIS A 117 4.68 -4.68 33.26
CA HIS A 117 5.86 -4.98 34.05
C HIS A 117 7.02 -5.54 33.21
N TYR A 118 6.73 -6.44 32.27
CA TYR A 118 7.75 -7.33 31.69
C TYR A 118 7.97 -7.16 30.19
N VAL A 119 7.19 -6.36 29.47
CA VAL A 119 7.39 -6.21 28.03
C VAL A 119 8.72 -5.53 27.74
N GLU A 120 9.43 -6.12 26.79
CA GLU A 120 10.67 -5.66 26.21
C GLU A 120 10.48 -5.48 24.71
N LYS A 121 10.75 -4.26 24.25
CA LYS A 121 10.70 -3.81 22.87
C LYS A 121 9.31 -3.85 22.19
N SER A 122 8.63 -4.99 22.12
CA SER A 122 7.43 -5.13 21.28
C SER A 122 6.29 -5.93 21.93
N CYS A 123 5.06 -5.52 21.63
CA CYS A 123 3.83 -6.20 22.00
C CYS A 123 2.78 -6.05 20.90
N ILE A 124 1.96 -7.09 20.69
CA ILE A 124 0.78 -7.09 19.85
C ILE A 124 -0.39 -7.60 20.69
N ALA A 125 -1.54 -6.94 20.59
CA ALA A 125 -2.78 -7.35 21.23
C ALA A 125 -3.94 -7.34 20.23
N HIS A 126 -4.97 -8.12 20.53
CA HIS A 126 -6.11 -8.30 19.64
C HIS A 126 -7.38 -8.68 20.40
N VAL A 127 -8.53 -8.19 19.91
CA VAL A 127 -9.88 -8.67 20.27
C VAL A 127 -10.62 -9.10 19.01
N ARG A 128 -11.32 -10.23 19.06
CA ARG A 128 -11.84 -10.92 17.87
C ARG A 128 -13.34 -10.76 17.66
N SER A 129 -13.72 -10.53 16.41
CA SER A 129 -15.05 -10.80 15.88
C SER A 129 -14.89 -11.83 14.77
N GLY A 130 -15.20 -13.10 15.05
CA GLY A 130 -14.88 -14.23 14.19
C GLY A 130 -15.78 -14.30 12.95
N THR A 131 -15.17 -14.44 11.77
CA THR A 131 -15.85 -14.70 10.47
C THR A 131 -15.59 -16.09 9.90
N SER A 132 -14.46 -16.70 10.29
CA SER A 132 -13.95 -17.99 9.82
C SER A 132 -13.42 -18.82 10.99
N GLY A 133 -13.43 -20.15 10.83
CA GLY A 133 -13.06 -21.13 11.85
C GLY A 133 -14.17 -21.38 12.90
N PRO A 134 -13.99 -22.37 13.79
CA PRO A 134 -14.96 -22.67 14.84
C PRO A 134 -15.11 -21.48 15.79
N THR A 135 -16.33 -20.95 15.86
CA THR A 135 -16.76 -19.89 16.77
C THR A 135 -17.17 -20.42 18.15
N SER A 136 -17.04 -21.74 18.37
CA SER A 136 -17.28 -22.41 19.64
C SER A 136 -16.14 -23.37 19.97
N GLY A 137 -15.51 -23.20 21.14
CA GLY A 137 -14.61 -24.20 21.72
C GLY A 137 -13.16 -24.22 21.20
N ILE A 138 -12.77 -23.28 20.33
CA ILE A 138 -11.36 -23.10 19.95
C ILE A 138 -10.90 -21.70 20.37
N PRO A 139 -9.93 -21.57 21.30
CA PRO A 139 -9.41 -20.29 21.73
C PRO A 139 -8.51 -19.74 20.62
N ASN A 140 -9.09 -18.97 19.70
CA ASN A 140 -8.30 -18.16 18.81
C ASN A 140 -8.75 -16.73 18.92
N PRO A 141 -7.94 -15.91 19.53
CA PRO A 141 -7.61 -14.71 18.80
C PRO A 141 -6.10 -14.57 18.74
N HIS A 142 -5.64 -14.03 17.63
CA HIS A 142 -4.32 -13.41 17.48
C HIS A 142 -3.75 -12.82 18.79
N PRO A 143 -2.42 -12.67 18.91
CA PRO A 143 -1.42 -12.86 17.86
C PRO A 143 -0.86 -14.28 17.78
N PHE A 144 -0.49 -14.73 16.57
CA PHE A 144 0.30 -15.95 16.34
C PHE A 144 1.77 -15.72 16.62
N LEU A 145 2.43 -16.73 17.18
CA LEU A 145 3.88 -16.83 17.23
C LEU A 145 4.31 -17.80 16.12
N ARG A 146 5.13 -17.34 15.19
CA ARG A 146 5.72 -18.18 14.14
C ARG A 146 7.24 -18.09 14.16
N MET A 147 7.91 -19.18 13.79
CA MET A 147 9.36 -19.24 13.76
C MET A 147 9.83 -19.60 12.35
N GLY A 148 10.72 -18.80 11.78
CA GLY A 148 11.41 -19.16 10.53
C GLY A 148 12.46 -20.23 10.79
N VAL A 149 12.50 -21.24 9.92
CA VAL A 149 13.41 -22.38 10.03
C VAL A 149 14.80 -22.01 9.52
N CYS A 150 14.88 -21.17 8.48
CA CYS A 150 16.13 -20.85 7.80
C CYS A 150 16.77 -19.56 8.31
N ARG A 151 15.96 -18.55 8.68
CA ARG A 151 16.47 -17.26 9.18
C ARG A 151 16.50 -17.14 10.71
N ASN A 152 16.10 -18.18 11.44
CA ASN A 152 16.00 -18.18 12.92
C ASN A 152 15.28 -16.93 13.47
N ILE A 153 14.22 -16.51 12.76
CA ILE A 153 13.41 -15.34 13.11
C ILE A 153 12.19 -15.79 13.91
N LYS A 154 11.80 -15.03 14.92
CA LYS A 154 10.56 -15.23 15.69
C LYS A 154 9.65 -14.06 15.42
N ILE A 155 8.41 -14.34 15.03
CA ILE A 155 7.47 -13.31 14.63
C ILE A 155 6.18 -13.42 15.44
N LEU A 156 5.73 -12.29 15.98
CA LEU A 156 4.37 -12.07 16.46
C LEU A 156 3.54 -11.52 15.31
N PHE A 157 2.33 -12.05 15.08
CA PHE A 157 1.50 -11.70 13.94
C PHE A 157 0.01 -11.62 14.28
N ALA A 158 -0.66 -10.53 13.91
CA ALA A 158 -2.11 -10.37 14.03
C ALA A 158 -2.72 -9.86 12.73
N HIS A 159 -3.83 -10.46 12.30
CA HIS A 159 -4.53 -10.14 11.06
C HIS A 159 -5.93 -9.60 11.35
N ASN A 160 -6.35 -8.61 10.55
CA ASN A 160 -7.73 -8.12 10.48
C ASN A 160 -8.19 -8.21 9.03
N GLY A 161 -8.94 -9.25 8.71
CA GLY A 161 -9.34 -9.54 7.36
C GLY A 161 -9.91 -10.93 7.21
N THR A 162 -10.20 -11.29 5.97
CA THR A 162 -10.56 -12.64 5.60
C THR A 162 -9.87 -12.98 4.29
N LEU A 163 -9.21 -14.14 4.29
CA LEU A 163 -8.50 -14.70 3.14
C LEU A 163 -8.98 -16.13 2.86
N PRO A 164 -9.12 -16.55 1.59
CA PRO A 164 -9.50 -17.93 1.28
C PRO A 164 -8.41 -18.93 1.70
N THR A 165 -8.72 -19.78 2.69
CA THR A 165 -7.80 -20.81 3.22
C THR A 165 -7.27 -21.74 2.13
N GLN A 166 -8.12 -22.14 1.18
CA GLN A 166 -7.72 -23.01 0.07
C GLN A 166 -6.61 -22.41 -0.80
N ILE A 167 -6.69 -21.11 -1.09
CA ILE A 167 -5.67 -20.41 -1.90
C ILE A 167 -4.35 -20.31 -1.13
N LEU A 168 -4.40 -20.05 0.18
CA LEU A 168 -3.21 -20.05 1.03
C LEU A 168 -2.55 -21.44 1.08
N LEU A 169 -3.34 -22.51 1.24
CA LEU A 169 -2.83 -23.89 1.22
C LEU A 169 -2.16 -24.23 -0.11
N GLU A 170 -2.76 -23.83 -1.23
CA GLU A 170 -2.19 -24.06 -2.56
C GLU A 170 -0.86 -23.31 -2.74
N LEU A 171 -0.81 -22.04 -2.34
CA LEU A 171 0.42 -21.24 -2.42
C LEU A 171 1.54 -21.81 -1.55
N ILE A 172 1.23 -22.24 -0.34
CA ILE A 172 2.22 -22.86 0.55
C ILE A 172 2.75 -24.17 -0.06
N ASN A 173 1.85 -25.04 -0.51
CA ASN A 173 2.23 -26.30 -1.11
C ASN A 173 3.03 -26.13 -2.42
N GLN A 174 2.84 -25.04 -3.16
CA GLN A 174 3.57 -24.76 -4.39
C GLN A 174 5.04 -24.41 -4.13
N ILE A 175 5.37 -23.77 -3.01
CA ILE A 175 6.73 -23.35 -2.70
C ILE A 175 7.50 -24.51 -2.06
N ASN A 176 6.98 -25.05 -0.95
CA ASN A 176 7.52 -26.23 -0.32
C ASN A 176 6.39 -27.13 0.22
N PRO A 177 6.09 -28.27 -0.45
CA PRO A 177 5.04 -29.21 -0.03
C PRO A 177 5.21 -29.78 1.38
N SER A 178 6.39 -29.65 1.99
CA SER A 178 6.66 -30.10 3.36
C SER A 178 6.58 -28.98 4.40
N TYR A 179 6.34 -27.74 4.00
CA TYR A 179 6.47 -26.58 4.91
C TYR A 179 5.47 -26.60 6.05
N LEU A 180 4.21 -26.97 5.79
CA LEU A 180 3.19 -27.14 6.83
C LEU A 180 3.56 -28.24 7.85
N ARG A 181 4.38 -29.22 7.47
CA ARG A 181 4.86 -30.24 8.43
C ARG A 181 5.96 -29.68 9.34
N LEU A 182 6.76 -28.75 8.83
CA LEU A 182 7.83 -28.08 9.60
C LEU A 182 7.28 -26.93 10.47
N ASN A 183 6.20 -26.29 9.99
CA ASN A 183 5.48 -25.21 10.66
C ASN A 183 3.99 -25.57 10.71
N PRO A 184 3.58 -26.51 11.58
CA PRO A 184 2.19 -26.93 11.68
C PRO A 184 1.30 -25.75 12.10
N PRO A 185 0.15 -25.53 11.43
CA PRO A 185 -0.86 -24.61 11.90
C PRO A 185 -1.31 -24.95 13.33
N ASP A 186 -1.65 -23.93 14.12
CA ASP A 186 -2.18 -24.09 15.47
C ASP A 186 -3.52 -24.85 15.44
N TYR A 187 -4.23 -24.79 14.31
CA TYR A 187 -5.53 -25.42 14.08
C TYR A 187 -5.53 -26.22 12.78
N ALA A 188 -5.66 -27.54 12.88
CA ALA A 188 -5.78 -28.46 11.77
C ALA A 188 -6.72 -29.63 12.16
N PRO A 189 -7.59 -30.13 11.25
CA PRO A 189 -7.75 -29.74 9.85
C PRO A 189 -8.62 -28.48 9.63
N ASP A 190 -9.24 -27.95 10.68
CA ASP A 190 -10.05 -26.73 10.63
C ASP A 190 -9.15 -25.49 10.60
N TYR A 191 -8.46 -25.30 9.48
CA TYR A 191 -7.48 -24.24 9.32
C TYR A 191 -8.10 -22.86 9.47
N LEU A 192 -7.36 -21.98 10.15
CA LEU A 192 -7.65 -20.55 10.15
C LEU A 192 -6.83 -19.84 9.08
N ASP A 193 -7.48 -18.96 8.34
CA ASP A 193 -6.88 -18.17 7.27
C ASP A 193 -5.75 -17.27 7.76
N SER A 194 -5.94 -16.60 8.89
CA SER A 194 -4.91 -15.74 9.46
C SER A 194 -3.65 -16.49 9.91
N ASP A 195 -3.81 -17.76 10.32
CA ASP A 195 -2.69 -18.60 10.71
C ASP A 195 -1.90 -19.06 9.48
N LEU A 196 -2.61 -19.61 8.48
CA LEU A 196 -2.02 -19.95 7.20
C LEU A 196 -1.36 -18.73 6.54
N TYR A 197 -1.92 -17.54 6.71
CA TYR A 197 -1.33 -16.32 6.20
C TYR A 197 0.01 -15.98 6.87
N ALA A 198 0.09 -16.13 8.20
CA ALA A 198 1.34 -15.98 8.94
C ALA A 198 2.40 -17.01 8.49
N ILE A 199 1.99 -18.27 8.31
CA ILE A 199 2.87 -19.34 7.82
C ILE A 199 3.38 -19.05 6.41
N PHE A 200 2.50 -18.61 5.51
CA PHE A 200 2.88 -18.26 4.14
C PHE A 200 3.90 -17.12 4.09
N ILE A 201 3.74 -16.08 4.92
CA ILE A 201 4.75 -15.00 5.02
C ILE A 201 6.10 -15.56 5.48
N ILE A 202 6.10 -16.43 6.49
CA ILE A 202 7.32 -17.06 7.04
C ILE A 202 7.98 -17.98 6.00
N GLU A 203 7.21 -18.71 5.19
CA GLU A 203 7.73 -19.51 4.10
C GLU A 203 8.45 -18.66 3.04
N ILE A 204 7.88 -17.52 2.67
CA ILE A 204 8.52 -16.57 1.75
C ILE A 204 9.81 -16.04 2.36
N ILE A 205 9.81 -15.69 3.66
CA ILE A 205 11.01 -15.23 4.38
C ILE A 205 12.12 -16.30 4.40
N ASP A 206 11.77 -17.57 4.60
CA ASP A 206 12.72 -18.68 4.57
C ASP A 206 13.18 -19.06 3.16
N THR A 207 12.38 -18.76 2.13
CA THR A 207 12.69 -19.05 0.73
C THR A 207 13.64 -18.01 0.14
N TYR A 208 13.42 -16.72 0.41
CA TYR A 208 14.18 -15.62 -0.18
C TYR A 208 15.20 -15.04 0.81
N LEU A 209 16.24 -15.82 1.13
CA LEU A 209 17.24 -15.48 2.15
C LEU A 209 18.03 -14.18 1.91
N ASN A 210 18.19 -13.80 0.64
CA ASN A 210 18.92 -12.58 0.25
C ASN A 210 18.03 -11.33 0.26
N ASN A 211 16.72 -11.49 0.43
CA ASN A 211 15.77 -10.38 0.46
C ASN A 211 15.61 -9.86 1.89
N THR A 212 15.34 -8.56 2.00
CA THR A 212 14.85 -7.93 3.22
C THR A 212 13.48 -8.51 3.62
N ILE A 213 13.09 -8.34 4.89
CA ILE A 213 11.77 -8.83 5.36
C ILE A 213 10.66 -8.08 4.64
N GLU A 214 10.86 -6.79 4.37
CA GLU A 214 9.97 -5.90 3.62
C GLU A 214 9.73 -6.42 2.19
N GLU A 215 10.79 -6.80 1.48
CA GLU A 215 10.70 -7.40 0.14
C GLU A 215 9.98 -8.75 0.17
N CYS A 216 10.20 -9.56 1.21
CA CYS A 216 9.47 -10.81 1.42
C CYS A 216 7.98 -10.56 1.66
N ILE A 217 7.61 -9.59 2.50
CA ILE A 217 6.21 -9.19 2.73
C ILE A 217 5.56 -8.76 1.41
N LYS A 218 6.21 -7.87 0.65
CA LYS A 218 5.72 -7.42 -0.67
C LYS A 218 5.53 -8.60 -1.63
N THR A 219 6.48 -9.54 -1.64
CA THR A 219 6.42 -10.76 -2.47
C THR A 219 5.25 -11.66 -2.08
N ALA A 220 5.04 -11.90 -0.78
CA ALA A 220 3.93 -12.69 -0.27
C ALA A 220 2.58 -12.08 -0.69
N ILE A 221 2.41 -10.78 -0.45
CA ILE A 221 1.19 -10.06 -0.81
C ILE A 221 0.94 -10.08 -2.32
N THR A 222 1.98 -9.86 -3.13
CA THR A 222 1.86 -9.87 -4.60
C THR A 222 1.45 -11.24 -5.13
N LYS A 223 2.04 -12.32 -4.59
CA LYS A 223 1.69 -13.70 -4.96
C LYS A 223 0.24 -14.02 -4.58
N LEU A 224 -0.17 -13.66 -3.37
CA LEU A 224 -1.52 -13.88 -2.90
C LEU A 224 -2.56 -13.05 -3.69
N ASP A 225 -2.28 -11.77 -3.96
CA ASP A 225 -3.10 -10.91 -4.81
C ASP A 225 -3.29 -11.48 -6.23
N SER A 226 -2.23 -12.02 -6.80
CA SER A 226 -2.24 -12.66 -8.12
C SER A 226 -3.11 -13.93 -8.10
N ALA A 227 -2.98 -14.75 -7.06
CA ALA A 227 -3.78 -15.97 -6.89
C ALA A 227 -5.26 -15.65 -6.66
N LEU A 228 -5.59 -14.62 -5.88
CA LEU A 228 -6.97 -14.13 -5.73
C LEU A 228 -7.56 -13.69 -7.09
N SER A 229 -6.78 -12.96 -7.89
CA SER A 229 -7.19 -12.53 -9.23
C SER A 229 -7.49 -13.71 -10.15
N ALA A 230 -6.61 -14.72 -10.16
CA ALA A 230 -6.78 -15.94 -10.97
C ALA A 230 -8.03 -16.75 -10.57
N ASN A 231 -8.42 -16.68 -9.29
CA ASN A 231 -9.59 -17.39 -8.74
C ASN A 231 -10.83 -16.50 -8.60
N ALA A 232 -10.85 -15.31 -9.22
CA ALA A 232 -11.93 -14.32 -9.12
C ALA A 232 -12.42 -14.08 -7.67
N SER A 233 -11.49 -14.12 -6.72
CA SER A 233 -11.75 -14.04 -5.28
C SER A 233 -11.32 -12.66 -4.72
N SER A 234 -11.96 -12.24 -3.63
CA SER A 234 -11.57 -11.04 -2.86
C SER A 234 -10.80 -11.44 -1.60
N GLY A 235 -10.20 -10.45 -0.94
CA GLY A 235 -9.50 -10.62 0.33
C GLY A 235 -9.18 -9.28 0.99
N GLN A 236 -9.23 -9.25 2.32
CA GLN A 236 -8.66 -8.15 3.11
C GLN A 236 -7.40 -8.67 3.79
N PHE A 237 -6.31 -7.92 3.74
CA PHE A 237 -4.96 -8.37 4.08
C PHE A 237 -4.40 -7.70 5.32
N ASN A 238 -5.12 -6.77 5.97
CA ASN A 238 -4.53 -5.92 6.98
C ASN A 238 -3.88 -6.75 8.09
N PHE A 239 -2.63 -6.46 8.42
CA PHE A 239 -1.95 -7.14 9.52
C PHE A 239 -1.01 -6.20 10.26
N VAL A 240 -0.63 -6.62 11.45
CA VAL A 240 0.52 -6.11 12.19
C VAL A 240 1.42 -7.29 12.57
N MET A 241 2.73 -7.08 12.45
CA MET A 241 3.75 -8.10 12.60
C MET A 241 5.00 -7.52 13.27
N SER A 242 5.64 -8.26 14.17
CA SER A 242 6.89 -7.81 14.79
C SER A 242 7.83 -8.96 15.13
N ASP A 243 9.12 -8.73 14.99
CA ASP A 243 10.20 -9.62 15.43
C ASP A 243 10.87 -9.18 16.73
N GLY A 244 10.32 -8.13 17.37
CA GLY A 244 10.89 -7.52 18.57
C GLY A 244 11.89 -6.40 18.28
N SER A 245 12.30 -6.17 17.02
CA SER A 245 13.15 -5.04 16.63
C SER A 245 12.43 -4.07 15.70
N THR A 246 11.57 -4.61 14.83
CA THR A 246 10.77 -3.84 13.88
C THR A 246 9.29 -4.17 14.05
N LEU A 247 8.43 -3.20 13.77
CA LEU A 247 6.98 -3.40 13.63
C LEU A 247 6.57 -3.11 12.20
N TRP A 248 6.09 -4.13 11.50
CA TRP A 248 5.53 -4.01 10.16
C TRP A 248 4.01 -4.00 10.26
N ALA A 249 3.37 -3.12 9.50
CA ALA A 249 1.92 -3.17 9.35
C ALA A 249 1.51 -2.95 7.90
N VAL A 250 0.54 -3.71 7.44
CA VAL A 250 0.05 -3.67 6.06
C VAL A 250 -1.39 -3.24 6.04
N ARG A 251 -1.71 -2.33 5.12
CA ARG A 251 -3.08 -2.03 4.74
C ARG A 251 -3.28 -2.37 3.27
N PHE A 252 -4.08 -3.40 3.03
CA PHE A 252 -4.45 -3.78 1.68
C PHE A 252 -5.78 -4.55 1.65
N SER A 253 -6.62 -4.25 0.67
CA SER A 253 -7.71 -5.11 0.26
C SER A 253 -7.81 -5.18 -1.26
N LYS A 254 -8.11 -6.37 -1.77
CA LYS A 254 -8.33 -6.59 -3.20
C LYS A 254 -9.45 -5.70 -3.74
N ASN A 255 -10.51 -5.54 -2.94
CA ASN A 255 -11.58 -4.59 -3.18
C ASN A 255 -11.50 -3.45 -2.15
N PRO A 256 -11.02 -2.25 -2.52
CA PRO A 256 -10.90 -1.13 -1.58
C PRO A 256 -12.23 -0.75 -0.88
N ALA A 257 -13.39 -1.08 -1.47
CA ALA A 257 -14.68 -0.87 -0.84
C ALA A 257 -14.90 -1.75 0.41
N GLU A 258 -14.25 -2.92 0.46
CA GLU A 258 -14.29 -3.88 1.57
C GLU A 258 -13.12 -3.71 2.55
N GLY A 259 -12.17 -2.82 2.25
CA GLY A 259 -10.96 -2.62 3.04
C GLY A 259 -11.22 -2.09 4.45
N PHE A 260 -10.37 -2.51 5.38
CA PHE A 260 -10.34 -2.05 6.76
C PHE A 260 -9.32 -0.93 6.96
N SER A 261 -9.55 -0.09 7.95
CA SER A 261 -8.61 0.96 8.31
C SER A 261 -7.37 0.40 9.02
N LEU A 262 -6.29 1.16 8.90
CA LEU A 262 -5.05 0.98 9.66
C LEU A 262 -4.47 2.35 9.92
N TYR A 263 -3.95 2.55 11.12
CA TYR A 263 -3.32 3.78 11.56
C TYR A 263 -1.98 3.48 12.22
N TYR A 264 -1.08 4.46 12.20
CA TYR A 264 0.10 4.48 13.05
C TYR A 264 0.13 5.71 13.96
N TYR A 265 0.83 5.59 15.08
CA TYR A 265 0.98 6.62 16.10
C TYR A 265 2.38 6.56 16.73
N PRO A 266 2.94 7.69 17.20
CA PRO A 266 2.44 9.05 17.00
C PRO A 266 2.74 9.54 15.57
N GLY A 267 2.03 10.55 15.05
CA GLY A 267 2.30 11.13 13.74
C GLY A 267 3.57 12.01 13.64
N LYS A 268 4.54 11.80 14.53
CA LYS A 268 5.81 12.53 14.56
C LYS A 268 6.80 11.88 13.60
N ILE A 269 7.87 12.61 13.23
CA ILE A 269 8.93 12.07 12.37
C ILE A 269 9.98 11.30 13.19
N ASN A 270 10.26 11.71 14.44
CA ASN A 270 11.15 10.97 15.33
C ASN A 270 10.41 10.61 16.61
N SER A 271 10.37 9.31 16.93
CA SER A 271 9.77 8.76 18.15
C SER A 271 10.55 7.54 18.59
N ASN A 272 10.77 7.38 19.90
CA ASN A 272 11.41 6.19 20.48
C ASN A 272 10.44 5.00 20.58
N PHE A 273 9.19 5.20 20.18
CA PHE A 273 8.20 4.14 20.07
C PHE A 273 7.25 4.41 18.90
N TRP A 274 6.66 3.35 18.37
CA TRP A 274 5.61 3.41 17.37
C TRP A 274 4.50 2.43 17.70
N VAL A 275 3.29 2.79 17.31
CA VAL A 275 2.08 1.97 17.43
C VAL A 275 1.48 1.83 16.04
N ALA A 276 0.97 0.63 15.72
CA ALA A 276 0.08 0.39 14.60
C ALA A 276 -1.24 -0.20 15.13
N ALA A 277 -2.38 0.34 14.71
CA ALA A 277 -3.68 -0.12 15.18
C ALA A 277 -4.76 -0.02 14.12
N SER A 278 -5.75 -0.91 14.23
CA SER A 278 -6.91 -0.95 13.33
C SER A 278 -7.80 0.31 13.41
N GLU A 279 -7.82 0.98 14.56
CA GLU A 279 -8.45 2.29 14.77
C GLU A 279 -7.72 3.09 15.86
N PRO A 280 -7.88 4.43 15.94
CA PRO A 280 -7.32 5.23 17.03
C PRO A 280 -7.86 4.78 18.40
N LEU A 281 -6.97 4.61 19.37
CA LEU A 281 -7.27 4.04 20.70
C LEU A 281 -7.19 5.06 21.85
N ASP A 282 -7.08 6.35 21.55
CA ASP A 282 -7.04 7.40 22.56
C ASP A 282 -7.74 8.68 22.06
N SER A 283 -7.90 9.66 22.97
CA SER A 283 -8.48 10.97 22.63
C SER A 283 -7.56 11.84 21.76
N SER A 284 -6.31 11.41 21.54
CA SER A 284 -5.30 12.12 20.76
C SER A 284 -5.46 11.85 19.27
N THR A 285 -6.69 11.84 18.75
CA THR A 285 -7.00 11.43 17.37
C THR A 285 -6.19 12.18 16.30
N LEU A 286 -5.79 13.42 16.57
CA LEU A 286 -4.93 14.24 15.69
C LEU A 286 -3.49 13.72 15.53
N ASN A 287 -3.02 12.86 16.44
CA ASN A 287 -1.71 12.24 16.37
C ASN A 287 -1.73 10.88 15.67
N TRP A 288 -2.89 10.36 15.30
CA TRP A 288 -2.98 9.12 14.53
C TRP A 288 -2.94 9.44 13.05
N VAL A 289 -2.04 8.77 12.33
CA VAL A 289 -1.92 8.92 10.88
C VAL A 289 -2.52 7.69 10.22
N VAL A 290 -3.46 7.91 9.31
CA VAL A 290 -4.04 6.81 8.53
C VAL A 290 -2.98 6.27 7.56
N VAL A 291 -2.78 4.95 7.56
CA VAL A 291 -1.96 4.29 6.54
C VAL A 291 -2.76 4.31 5.22
N PRO A 292 -2.21 4.80 4.10
CA PRO A 292 -2.90 4.73 2.81
C PRO A 292 -3.16 3.29 2.36
N GLU A 293 -4.13 3.11 1.46
CA GLU A 293 -4.41 1.79 0.88
C GLU A 293 -3.20 1.28 0.06
N SER A 294 -3.02 -0.04 0.01
CA SER A 294 -1.92 -0.71 -0.70
C SER A 294 -0.52 -0.33 -0.21
N MET A 295 -0.37 -0.14 1.10
CA MET A 295 0.90 0.24 1.74
C MET A 295 1.36 -0.76 2.79
N LEU A 296 2.67 -0.98 2.82
CA LEU A 296 3.41 -1.48 3.97
C LEU A 296 3.99 -0.28 4.72
N VAL A 297 3.78 -0.21 6.03
CA VAL A 297 4.50 0.72 6.91
C VAL A 297 5.52 -0.05 7.74
N VAL A 298 6.75 0.44 7.77
CA VAL A 298 7.85 -0.08 8.58
C VAL A 298 8.12 0.91 9.70
N LEU A 299 8.04 0.42 10.93
CA LEU A 299 8.16 1.23 12.14
C LEU A 299 9.34 0.74 12.97
N ASN A 300 10.38 1.56 13.03
CA ASN A 300 11.61 1.32 13.78
C ASN A 300 11.78 2.42 14.84
N PRO A 301 11.90 2.08 16.14
CA PRO A 301 12.19 3.07 17.18
C PRO A 301 13.39 3.96 16.82
N GLY A 302 13.24 5.27 16.99
CA GLY A 302 14.27 6.26 16.69
C GLY A 302 14.34 6.71 15.22
N ASN A 303 13.68 6.01 14.30
CA ASN A 303 13.62 6.36 12.87
C ASN A 303 12.20 6.78 12.46
N ALA A 304 12.11 7.58 11.40
CA ALA A 304 10.82 7.95 10.83
C ALA A 304 10.08 6.75 10.22
N PRO A 305 8.72 6.75 10.23
CA PRO A 305 7.95 5.70 9.58
C PRO A 305 8.25 5.65 8.08
N GLU A 306 8.56 4.46 7.58
CA GLU A 306 8.78 4.25 6.15
C GLU A 306 7.52 3.67 5.51
N LEU A 307 6.93 4.39 4.56
CA LEU A 307 5.76 3.92 3.82
C LEU A 307 6.20 3.40 2.45
N MET A 308 5.98 2.11 2.22
CA MET A 308 6.38 1.40 1.02
C MET A 308 5.14 0.94 0.24
N PRO A 309 4.96 1.35 -1.03
CA PRO A 309 3.94 0.79 -1.89
C PRO A 309 4.12 -0.73 -2.03
N LEU A 310 3.02 -1.48 -1.85
CA LEU A 310 3.03 -2.94 -1.95
C LEU A 310 3.25 -3.42 -3.38
N PHE A 311 2.64 -2.69 -4.32
CA PHE A 311 2.80 -2.90 -5.74
C PHE A 311 3.63 -1.77 -6.30
N GLU A 312 4.50 -2.07 -7.25
CA GLU A 312 5.06 -1.01 -8.08
C GLU A 312 3.88 -0.23 -8.68
N PRO A 313 3.90 1.11 -8.61
CA PRO A 313 2.87 1.90 -9.25
C PRO A 313 2.79 1.43 -10.70
N ALA A 314 1.58 1.09 -11.16
CA ALA A 314 1.38 0.76 -12.55
C ALA A 314 2.04 1.87 -13.37
N VAL A 315 3.16 1.56 -14.00
CA VAL A 315 3.80 2.48 -14.94
C VAL A 315 2.79 2.54 -16.06
N LEU A 316 1.88 3.51 -16.03
CA LEU A 316 1.19 3.95 -17.23
C LEU A 316 2.34 4.14 -18.22
N PRO A 317 2.35 3.44 -19.37
CA PRO A 317 3.46 3.57 -20.30
C PRO A 317 3.62 5.06 -20.55
N THR A 318 4.69 5.65 -20.01
CA THR A 318 4.95 7.05 -20.23
C THR A 318 5.20 7.13 -21.72
N MET A 319 4.25 7.73 -22.44
CA MET A 319 4.41 7.95 -23.87
C MET A 319 5.74 8.69 -24.02
N ASN A 320 6.73 8.02 -24.61
CA ASN A 320 8.04 8.64 -24.79
C ASN A 320 7.88 9.91 -25.63
N GLN A 321 8.75 10.90 -25.43
CA GLN A 321 8.74 12.07 -26.32
C GLN A 321 8.95 11.60 -27.76
N GLY A 322 8.15 12.09 -28.71
CA GLY A 322 8.26 11.73 -30.13
C GLY A 322 6.93 11.63 -30.88
N ILE A 323 6.99 11.16 -32.13
CA ILE A 323 5.82 10.89 -32.98
C ILE A 323 5.33 9.48 -32.64
N HIS A 324 4.03 9.34 -32.35
CA HIS A 324 3.42 8.07 -31.90
C HIS A 324 2.57 7.40 -32.97
N TYR A 325 1.89 8.19 -33.79
CA TYR A 325 1.05 7.65 -34.85
C TYR A 325 0.90 8.61 -36.02
N ILE A 326 0.62 8.04 -37.19
CA ILE A 326 0.20 8.73 -38.40
C ILE A 326 -1.05 8.01 -38.88
N VAL A 327 -2.21 8.65 -38.80
CA VAL A 327 -3.50 8.01 -39.11
C VAL A 327 -4.39 8.94 -39.94
N PRO A 328 -4.89 8.48 -41.11
CA PRO A 328 -4.57 7.20 -41.75
C PRO A 328 -3.14 7.14 -42.31
N ASN A 329 -2.58 5.93 -42.40
CA ASN A 329 -1.30 5.65 -43.07
C ASN A 329 -1.29 4.20 -43.59
N PRO A 330 -1.38 3.96 -44.91
CA PRO A 330 -1.36 4.95 -45.99
C PRO A 330 -2.57 5.89 -46.05
N PHE A 331 -2.44 7.03 -46.73
CA PHE A 331 -3.52 8.01 -46.90
C PHE A 331 -3.59 8.61 -48.31
N ALA A 332 -4.78 9.09 -48.71
CA ALA A 332 -5.02 9.68 -50.03
C ALA A 332 -4.99 11.21 -50.05
N ASP A 333 -5.67 11.85 -49.10
CA ASP A 333 -5.77 13.31 -49.06
C ASP A 333 -5.14 13.94 -47.82
N ARG A 334 -5.41 13.42 -46.62
CA ARG A 334 -4.86 13.97 -45.37
C ARG A 334 -4.52 12.88 -44.37
N THR A 335 -3.58 13.17 -43.48
CA THR A 335 -3.24 12.34 -42.32
C THR A 335 -3.05 13.17 -41.08
N SER A 336 -3.30 12.56 -39.92
CA SER A 336 -3.07 13.13 -38.60
C SER A 336 -1.80 12.56 -38.01
N ILE A 337 -0.86 13.42 -37.66
CA ILE A 337 0.41 13.06 -37.01
C ILE A 337 0.25 13.37 -35.52
N GLY A 338 0.18 12.32 -34.70
CA GLY A 338 0.11 12.42 -33.25
C GLY A 338 1.49 12.37 -32.62
N TYR A 339 1.76 13.28 -31.68
CA TYR A 339 3.04 13.35 -30.99
C TYR A 339 2.86 13.64 -29.49
N HIS A 340 3.91 13.35 -28.73
CA HIS A 340 3.99 13.65 -27.31
C HIS A 340 5.30 14.40 -26.99
N LEU A 341 5.21 15.39 -26.11
CA LEU A 341 6.28 16.26 -25.62
C LEU A 341 6.41 16.06 -24.11
N GLN A 342 7.64 15.84 -23.62
CA GLN A 342 7.88 15.77 -22.18
C GLN A 342 8.20 17.16 -21.61
N ASN A 343 7.94 17.37 -20.31
CA ASN A 343 8.37 18.56 -19.54
C ASN A 343 7.98 19.93 -20.13
N ASN A 344 6.77 20.07 -20.69
CA ASN A 344 6.34 21.29 -21.40
C ASN A 344 7.30 21.70 -22.55
N GLY A 345 7.98 20.73 -23.15
CA GLY A 345 8.88 20.97 -24.28
C GLY A 345 8.14 21.69 -25.41
N SER A 346 8.77 22.70 -25.99
CA SER A 346 8.24 23.39 -27.17
C SER A 346 8.77 22.72 -28.43
N ILE A 347 7.91 22.58 -29.44
CA ILE A 347 8.33 22.08 -30.75
C ILE A 347 9.26 23.11 -31.37
N SER A 348 10.53 22.73 -31.56
CA SER A 348 11.51 23.58 -32.25
C SER A 348 11.24 23.57 -33.75
N GLU A 349 10.95 22.39 -34.32
CA GLU A 349 10.70 22.23 -35.76
C GLU A 349 9.75 21.05 -36.02
N LEU A 350 8.83 21.22 -36.98
CA LEU A 350 8.07 20.12 -37.54
C LEU A 350 8.02 20.26 -39.07
N ARG A 351 8.63 19.30 -39.77
CA ARG A 351 8.86 19.33 -41.21
C ARG A 351 8.46 18.01 -41.87
N ILE A 352 8.11 18.04 -43.14
CA ILE A 352 7.87 16.86 -43.96
C ILE A 352 8.97 16.78 -45.02
N TYR A 353 9.63 15.62 -45.12
CA TYR A 353 10.65 15.33 -46.12
C TYR A 353 10.20 14.23 -47.07
N ASP A 354 10.68 14.23 -48.32
CA ASP A 354 10.59 13.06 -49.21
C ASP A 354 11.76 12.08 -48.98
N ILE A 355 11.76 10.95 -49.70
CA ILE A 355 12.78 9.91 -49.59
C ILE A 355 14.21 10.38 -49.93
N ASN A 356 14.34 11.47 -50.68
CA ASN A 356 15.64 12.06 -51.03
C ASN A 356 16.09 13.12 -50.01
N GLY A 357 15.37 13.27 -48.88
CA GLY A 357 15.65 14.27 -47.87
C GLY A 357 15.27 15.70 -48.28
N ARG A 358 14.51 15.88 -49.37
CA ARG A 358 14.07 17.22 -49.78
C ARG A 358 12.91 17.68 -48.92
N LEU A 359 13.00 18.91 -48.40
CA LEU A 359 11.95 19.55 -47.61
C LEU A 359 10.70 19.82 -48.46
N ILE A 360 9.61 19.16 -48.12
CA ILE A 360 8.30 19.27 -48.77
C ILE A 360 7.51 20.42 -48.16
N ARG A 361 7.39 20.45 -46.83
CA ARG A 361 6.57 21.45 -46.11
C ARG A 361 7.01 21.56 -44.65
N THR A 362 6.97 22.76 -44.09
CA THR A 362 7.01 22.98 -42.63
C THR A 362 5.57 23.09 -42.13
N LEU A 363 5.25 22.39 -41.04
CA LEU A 363 3.95 22.45 -40.39
C LEU A 363 4.06 23.32 -39.15
N TYR A 364 3.21 24.34 -39.06
CA TYR A 364 3.19 25.26 -37.92
C TYR A 364 2.06 24.90 -36.97
N LYS A 365 2.32 25.03 -35.67
CA LYS A 365 1.30 24.91 -34.63
C LYS A 365 1.48 26.01 -33.59
N SER A 366 0.37 26.53 -33.08
CA SER A 366 0.35 27.35 -31.87
C SER A 366 0.69 26.50 -30.64
N ALA A 367 1.21 27.12 -29.57
CA ALA A 367 1.56 26.44 -28.32
C ALA A 367 0.41 25.52 -27.85
N GLY A 368 0.69 24.23 -27.71
CA GLY A 368 -0.28 23.17 -27.40
C GLY A 368 0.11 22.38 -26.16
N THR A 369 -0.73 21.41 -25.81
CA THR A 369 -0.55 20.49 -24.67
C THR A 369 0.58 19.47 -24.92
N ASN A 370 1.01 18.78 -23.86
CA ASN A 370 2.06 17.75 -23.93
C ASN A 370 1.73 16.61 -24.92
N PHE A 371 0.45 16.31 -25.16
CA PHE A 371 0.02 15.43 -26.24
C PHE A 371 -0.83 16.23 -27.23
N ASP A 372 -0.55 16.10 -28.52
CA ASP A 372 -1.31 16.84 -29.51
C ASP A 372 -1.16 16.26 -30.94
N THR A 373 -2.04 16.70 -31.83
CA THR A 373 -2.16 16.19 -33.20
C THR A 373 -2.04 17.31 -34.23
N ILE A 374 -1.38 17.05 -35.35
CA ILE A 374 -1.29 18.00 -36.47
C ILE A 374 -1.62 17.33 -37.79
N ILE A 375 -2.34 18.05 -38.65
CA ILE A 375 -2.83 17.53 -39.90
C ILE A 375 -1.88 17.92 -41.03
N TRP A 376 -1.49 16.94 -41.85
CA TRP A 376 -0.89 17.18 -43.15
C TRP A 376 -1.87 16.78 -44.25
N ASP A 377 -2.09 17.69 -45.20
CA ASP A 377 -3.05 17.61 -46.31
C ASP A 377 -2.43 17.07 -47.62
N GLY A 378 -1.26 16.42 -47.53
CA GLY A 378 -0.57 15.88 -48.71
C GLY A 378 -0.11 16.94 -49.72
N ARG A 379 0.10 18.20 -49.30
CA ARG A 379 0.57 19.29 -50.16
C ARG A 379 1.97 19.79 -49.78
N ASP A 380 2.69 20.31 -50.77
CA ASP A 380 3.98 21.00 -50.61
C ASP A 380 3.80 22.45 -50.12
N ARG A 381 4.90 23.15 -49.90
CA ARG A 381 4.92 24.58 -49.52
C ARG A 381 4.24 25.54 -50.50
N HIS A 382 4.01 25.13 -51.75
CA HIS A 382 3.32 25.92 -52.78
C HIS A 382 1.83 25.53 -52.88
N GLY A 383 1.33 24.71 -51.96
CA GLY A 383 -0.05 24.25 -51.95
C GLY A 383 -0.35 23.18 -53.00
N ARG A 384 0.66 22.61 -53.67
CA ARG A 384 0.48 21.59 -54.71
C ARG A 384 0.48 20.19 -54.09
N LYS A 385 -0.37 19.30 -54.61
CA LYS A 385 -0.43 17.89 -54.20
C LYS A 385 0.90 17.18 -54.50
N VAL A 386 1.52 16.55 -53.50
CA VAL A 386 2.81 15.81 -53.66
C VAL A 386 2.57 14.44 -54.30
N PRO A 387 3.47 13.84 -55.11
CA PRO A 387 3.18 12.54 -55.75
C PRO A 387 2.95 11.39 -54.73
N PRO A 388 2.27 10.29 -55.11
CA PRO A 388 2.24 9.06 -54.31
C PRO A 388 3.67 8.60 -53.98
N GLY A 389 3.87 8.11 -52.76
CA GLY A 389 5.21 7.71 -52.31
C GLY A 389 5.45 7.88 -50.82
N LEU A 390 6.73 7.84 -50.47
CA LEU A 390 7.22 7.83 -49.09
C LEU A 390 7.60 9.22 -48.62
N TYR A 391 7.11 9.58 -47.44
CA TYR A 391 7.40 10.85 -46.77
C TYR A 391 7.73 10.63 -45.30
N PHE A 392 8.47 11.57 -44.72
CA PHE A 392 8.97 11.50 -43.37
C PHE A 392 8.66 12.79 -42.62
N PRO A 393 7.61 12.80 -41.78
CA PRO A 393 7.47 13.81 -40.75
C PRO A 393 8.66 13.75 -39.80
N TYR A 394 9.29 14.91 -39.62
CA TYR A 394 10.44 15.14 -38.78
C TYR A 394 10.04 16.14 -37.69
N LEU A 395 10.10 15.69 -36.44
CA LEU A 395 9.83 16.49 -35.25
C LEU A 395 11.13 16.72 -34.50
N LYS A 396 11.46 17.98 -34.20
CA LYS A 396 12.58 18.38 -33.36
C LYS A 396 12.08 19.05 -32.08
N VAL A 397 12.56 18.55 -30.93
CA VAL A 397 12.24 19.06 -29.60
C VAL A 397 13.55 19.24 -28.85
N GLY A 398 14.00 20.49 -28.67
CA GLY A 398 15.37 20.76 -28.22
C GLY A 398 16.39 20.16 -29.19
N ASP A 399 17.28 19.30 -28.69
CA ASP A 399 18.28 18.56 -29.48
C ASP A 399 17.81 17.19 -29.96
N ALA A 400 16.67 16.70 -29.46
CA ALA A 400 16.12 15.40 -29.84
C ALA A 400 15.32 15.50 -31.15
N THR A 401 15.43 14.45 -31.97
CA THR A 401 14.76 14.38 -33.28
C THR A 401 13.99 13.07 -33.43
N TYR A 402 12.79 13.13 -33.99
CA TYR A 402 11.90 12.00 -34.15
C TYR A 402 11.33 11.98 -35.57
N THR A 403 11.27 10.78 -36.15
CA THR A 403 10.73 10.58 -37.49
C THR A 403 9.84 9.35 -37.52
N MET A 404 8.85 9.37 -38.40
CA MET A 404 7.99 8.22 -38.68
C MET A 404 7.71 8.15 -40.17
N LYS A 405 7.41 6.95 -40.68
CA LYS A 405 7.09 6.74 -42.09
C LYS A 405 5.66 7.16 -42.39
N ALA A 406 5.45 8.03 -43.37
CA ALA A 406 4.14 8.36 -43.93
C ALA A 406 4.06 7.90 -45.40
N VAL A 407 2.98 7.23 -45.78
CA VAL A 407 2.77 6.70 -47.14
C VAL A 407 1.56 7.38 -47.77
N ILE A 408 1.76 7.98 -48.93
CA ILE A 408 0.67 8.52 -49.76
C ILE A 408 0.37 7.53 -50.88
N VAL A 409 -0.89 7.13 -50.96
CA VAL A 409 -1.47 6.34 -52.07
C VAL A 409 -2.52 7.21 -52.76
N ARG A 410 -2.66 7.16 -54.08
CA ARG A 410 -3.69 7.93 -54.80
C ARG A 410 -4.49 7.05 -55.73
#